data_AF-A0ABD4RX30-F1
#
_entry.id   AF-A0ABD4RX30-F1
#
_cell.length_a   1.000
_cell.length_b   1.000
_cell.length_c   1.000
_cell.angle_alpha   90.00
_cell.angle_beta   90.00
_cell.angle_gamma   90.00
#
_symmetry.space_group_name_H-M   'P 1'
#
loop_
_entity.id
_entity.type
_entity.pdbx_description
1 polymer ?
#
loop_
_entity_poly.entity_id
_entity_poly.type
_entity_poly.pdbx_seq_one_letter_code
_entity_poly.pdbx_strand_id
1 'polypeptide(L)'
;MQELLKIKNIFNCLIKTSSRKEKINILEQNKNNGMFVECLQFLLDPNFKTGISKKKLYKKIGYIKCKKMNNIYDVIDYLSENNFGRDIDVKTIQLFLERNKELENFLIGIATKTTKLGISYKTVNKVMPGLIREKNK
;
A
#
# COMPACT_ATOMS: atom_id res chain seq x y z
N MET A 1 -6.71 -4.78 13.62
CA MET A 1 -7.76 -3.99 12.91
C MET A 1 -7.71 -2.50 13.24
N GLN A 2 -7.70 -2.09 14.51
CA GLN A 2 -7.72 -0.65 14.85
C GLN A 2 -6.55 0.16 14.28
N GLU A 3 -5.33 -0.40 14.26
CA GLU A 3 -4.17 0.27 13.71
C GLU A 3 -4.30 0.54 12.20
N LEU A 4 -4.66 -0.48 11.43
CA LEU A 4 -4.92 -0.39 9.98
C LEU A 4 -6.00 0.64 9.64
N LEU A 5 -7.03 0.78 10.50
CA LEU A 5 -8.04 1.83 10.36
C LEU A 5 -7.45 3.23 10.59
N LYS A 6 -6.56 3.41 11.56
CA LYS A 6 -5.81 4.67 11.74
C LYS A 6 -4.99 5.01 10.50
N ILE A 7 -4.30 4.02 9.92
CA ILE A 7 -3.51 4.24 8.69
C ILE A 7 -4.41 4.66 7.53
N LYS A 8 -5.53 3.97 7.31
CA LYS A 8 -6.55 4.37 6.32
C LYS A 8 -6.98 5.82 6.51
N ASN A 9 -7.19 6.26 7.77
CA ASN A 9 -7.59 7.63 8.06
C ASN A 9 -6.49 8.65 7.72
N ILE A 10 -5.21 8.36 8.01
CA ILE A 10 -4.08 9.22 7.62
C ILE A 10 -4.03 9.36 6.09
N PHE A 11 -4.15 8.25 5.37
CA PHE A 11 -4.21 8.25 3.89
C PHE A 11 -5.39 9.06 3.36
N ASN A 12 -6.57 8.94 3.98
CA ASN A 12 -7.74 9.73 3.61
C ASN A 12 -7.51 11.23 3.82
N CYS A 13 -6.83 11.64 4.90
CA CYS A 13 -6.44 13.03 5.09
C CYS A 13 -5.53 13.52 3.95
N LEU A 14 -4.48 12.75 3.61
CA LEU A 14 -3.59 13.08 2.49
C LEU A 14 -4.31 13.21 1.14
N ILE A 15 -5.30 12.35 0.88
CA ILE A 15 -6.09 12.37 -0.35
C ILE A 15 -7.00 13.61 -0.41
N LYS A 16 -7.67 13.95 0.70
CA LYS A 16 -8.62 15.06 0.77
C LYS A 16 -7.94 16.44 0.80
N THR A 17 -6.75 16.53 1.37
CA THR A 17 -5.97 17.76 1.39
C THR A 17 -5.55 18.15 -0.03
N SER A 18 -5.75 19.42 -0.41
CA SER A 18 -5.26 19.96 -1.69
C SER A 18 -3.90 20.66 -1.53
N SER A 19 -3.66 21.30 -0.38
CA SER A 19 -2.44 22.05 -0.08
C SER A 19 -1.22 21.14 0.09
N ARG A 20 -0.18 21.39 -0.71
CA ARG A 20 1.10 20.67 -0.61
C ARG A 20 1.76 20.86 0.77
N LYS A 21 1.65 22.06 1.34
CA LYS A 21 2.20 22.40 2.66
C LYS A 21 1.52 21.57 3.75
N GLU A 22 0.19 21.47 3.71
CA GLU A 22 -0.57 20.67 4.68
C GLU A 22 -0.26 19.17 4.54
N LYS A 23 -0.09 18.65 3.31
CA LYS A 23 0.35 17.26 3.14
C LYS A 23 1.70 16.99 3.77
N ILE A 24 2.65 17.91 3.63
CA ILE A 24 3.96 17.82 4.29
C ILE A 24 3.77 17.79 5.81
N ASN A 25 2.90 18.64 6.38
CA ASN A 25 2.61 18.60 7.81
C ASN A 25 2.00 17.25 8.26
N ILE A 26 1.08 16.68 7.48
CA ILE A 26 0.54 15.34 7.76
C ILE A 26 1.64 14.28 7.74
N LEU A 27 2.57 14.35 6.78
CA LEU A 27 3.73 13.45 6.73
C LEU A 27 4.61 13.59 7.98
N GLU A 28 4.94 14.82 8.38
CA GLU A 28 5.77 15.11 9.55
C GLU A 28 5.16 14.57 10.84
N GLN A 29 3.85 14.76 11.02
CA GLN A 29 3.11 14.29 12.20
C GLN A 29 3.06 12.76 12.31
N ASN A 30 3.22 12.04 11.18
CA ASN A 30 3.05 10.59 11.12
C ASN A 30 4.33 9.83 10.75
N LYS A 31 5.48 10.51 10.61
CA LYS A 31 6.76 9.90 10.17
C LYS A 31 7.32 8.83 11.13
N ASN A 32 6.88 8.83 12.38
CA ASN A 32 7.29 7.83 13.39
C ASN A 32 6.31 6.63 13.45
N ASN A 33 5.26 6.62 12.63
CA ASN A 33 4.34 5.49 12.53
C ASN A 33 4.86 4.49 11.48
N GLY A 34 5.48 3.39 11.93
CA GLY A 34 6.10 2.40 11.05
C GLY A 34 5.16 1.87 9.96
N MET A 35 3.92 1.50 10.34
CA MET A 35 2.93 0.98 9.38
C MET A 35 2.59 1.98 8.30
N PHE A 36 2.41 3.25 8.68
CA PHE A 36 2.18 4.33 7.74
C PHE A 36 3.36 4.49 6.77
N VAL A 37 4.58 4.52 7.31
CA VAL A 37 5.81 4.70 6.53
C VAL A 37 6.02 3.56 5.54
N GLU A 38 5.84 2.30 5.95
CA GLU A 38 5.95 1.15 5.05
C GLU A 38 4.86 1.14 3.97
N CYS A 39 3.61 1.44 4.33
CA CYS A 39 2.54 1.56 3.33
C CYS A 39 2.83 2.68 2.33
N LEU A 40 3.36 3.81 2.81
CA LEU A 40 3.69 4.97 1.99
C LEU A 40 4.87 4.69 1.05
N GLN A 41 5.93 4.08 1.57
CA GLN A 41 7.10 3.66 0.81
C GLN A 41 6.69 2.64 -0.26
N PHE A 42 6.00 1.57 0.14
CA PHE A 42 5.51 0.54 -0.77
C PHE A 42 4.61 1.13 -1.86
N LEU A 43 3.75 2.11 -1.53
CA LEU A 43 2.88 2.75 -2.52
C LEU A 43 3.67 3.59 -3.54
N LEU A 44 4.60 4.43 -3.07
CA LEU A 44 5.23 5.48 -3.88
C LEU A 44 6.57 5.10 -4.51
N ASP A 45 7.25 4.08 -4.00
CA ASP A 45 8.54 3.66 -4.54
C ASP A 45 8.36 3.00 -5.91
N PRO A 46 8.94 3.56 -7.00
CA PRO A 46 8.78 3.04 -8.35
C PRO A 46 9.51 1.70 -8.61
N ASN A 47 10.37 1.27 -7.69
CA ASN A 47 11.10 0.00 -7.80
C ASN A 47 10.22 -1.19 -7.41
N PHE A 48 9.22 -1.01 -6.55
CA PHE A 48 8.23 -2.03 -6.26
C PHE A 48 7.21 -2.14 -7.39
N LYS A 49 7.17 -3.32 -8.03
CA LYS A 49 6.08 -3.75 -8.92
C LYS A 49 5.34 -4.87 -8.21
N THR A 50 4.02 -4.95 -8.34
CA THR A 50 3.22 -5.99 -7.68
C THR A 50 2.64 -7.01 -8.66
N GLY A 51 2.60 -6.71 -9.96
CA GLY A 51 1.96 -7.56 -10.98
C GLY A 51 0.45 -7.75 -10.83
N ILE A 52 -0.16 -7.12 -9.82
CA ILE A 52 -1.56 -7.24 -9.46
C ILE A 52 -2.30 -5.96 -9.84
N SER A 53 -3.39 -6.14 -10.59
CA SER A 53 -4.33 -5.07 -10.92
C SER A 53 -5.65 -5.27 -10.20
N LYS A 54 -6.47 -4.22 -10.10
CA LYS A 54 -7.84 -4.32 -9.59
C LYS A 54 -8.64 -5.40 -10.34
N LYS A 55 -8.52 -5.44 -11.67
CA LYS A 55 -9.18 -6.46 -12.51
C LYS A 55 -8.79 -7.88 -12.11
N LYS A 56 -7.51 -8.12 -11.79
CA LYS A 56 -7.06 -9.43 -11.29
C LYS A 56 -7.69 -9.75 -9.93
N LEU A 57 -7.72 -8.80 -9.00
CA LEU A 57 -8.32 -9.01 -7.66
C LEU A 57 -9.83 -9.27 -7.70
N TYR A 58 -10.56 -8.78 -8.71
CA TYR A 58 -11.98 -9.09 -8.88
C TYR A 58 -12.26 -10.39 -9.66
N LYS A 59 -11.23 -11.03 -10.22
CA LYS A 59 -11.38 -12.31 -10.93
C LYS A 59 -11.83 -13.38 -9.93
N LYS A 60 -12.86 -14.16 -10.29
CA LYS A 60 -13.21 -15.38 -9.55
C LYS A 60 -12.12 -16.43 -9.79
N ILE A 61 -11.46 -16.84 -8.71
CA ILE A 61 -10.45 -17.89 -8.71
C ILE A 61 -10.96 -19.02 -7.83
N GLY A 62 -10.88 -20.24 -8.35
CA GLY A 62 -11.25 -21.45 -7.65
C GLY A 62 -10.37 -21.72 -6.42
N TYR A 63 -10.50 -22.93 -5.87
CA TYR A 63 -9.68 -23.31 -4.73
C TYR A 63 -8.19 -23.39 -5.15
N ILE A 64 -7.35 -22.68 -4.42
CA ILE A 64 -5.89 -22.73 -4.52
C ILE A 64 -5.36 -22.66 -3.09
N LYS A 65 -4.37 -23.50 -2.75
CA LYS A 65 -3.67 -23.41 -1.47
C LYS A 65 -2.87 -22.10 -1.42
N CYS A 66 -3.23 -21.21 -0.51
CA CYS A 66 -2.66 -19.86 -0.41
C CYS A 66 -1.93 -19.63 0.92
N LYS A 67 -1.03 -18.64 0.94
CA LYS A 67 -0.38 -18.21 2.18
C LYS A 67 -1.36 -17.42 3.04
N LYS A 68 -1.43 -17.73 4.33
CA LYS A 68 -2.21 -16.94 5.28
C LYS A 68 -1.39 -15.71 5.70
N MET A 69 -1.90 -14.52 5.40
CA MET A 69 -1.33 -13.25 5.86
C MET A 69 -2.10 -12.75 7.09
N ASN A 70 -1.39 -12.21 8.07
CA ASN A 70 -1.94 -11.76 9.35
C ASN A 70 -2.04 -10.24 9.41
N ASN A 71 -1.12 -9.53 8.78
CA ASN A 71 -1.06 -8.07 8.79
C ASN A 71 -0.67 -7.51 7.41
N ILE A 72 -0.62 -6.18 7.30
CA ILE A 72 -0.26 -5.48 6.05
C ILE A 72 1.22 -5.61 5.67
N TYR A 73 2.12 -5.82 6.65
CA TYR A 73 3.53 -6.08 6.39
C TYR A 73 3.69 -7.39 5.61
N ASP A 74 2.98 -8.45 6.02
CA ASP A 74 2.98 -9.72 5.30
C ASP A 74 2.55 -9.55 3.82
N VAL A 75 1.62 -8.63 3.55
CA VAL A 75 1.16 -8.31 2.19
C VAL A 75 2.24 -7.56 1.41
N ILE A 76 2.87 -6.56 2.03
CA ILE A 76 3.94 -5.76 1.42
C ILE A 76 5.13 -6.65 1.10
N ASP A 77 5.57 -7.48 2.05
CA ASP A 77 6.66 -8.43 1.87
C ASP A 77 6.34 -9.44 0.78
N TYR A 78 5.15 -10.06 0.85
CA TYR A 78 4.73 -11.05 -0.15
C TYR A 78 4.72 -10.47 -1.56
N LEU A 79 4.20 -9.26 -1.76
CA LEU A 79 4.13 -8.62 -3.08
C LEU A 79 5.46 -8.07 -3.56
N SER A 80 6.38 -7.78 -2.65
CA SER A 80 7.75 -7.40 -2.99
C SER A 80 8.53 -8.58 -3.57
N GLU A 81 8.27 -9.79 -3.06
CA GLU A 81 8.90 -11.04 -3.54
C GLU A 81 8.14 -11.70 -4.71
N ASN A 82 6.80 -11.67 -4.69
CA ASN A 82 5.92 -12.40 -5.60
C ASN A 82 5.16 -11.43 -6.54
N ASN A 83 5.91 -10.73 -7.37
CA ASN A 83 5.42 -9.62 -8.20
C ASN A 83 4.92 -10.01 -9.60
N PHE A 84 4.68 -11.31 -9.86
CA PHE A 84 4.19 -11.80 -11.15
C PHE A 84 2.66 -11.69 -11.29
N GLY A 85 1.94 -11.65 -10.17
CA GLY A 85 0.47 -11.58 -10.14
C GLY A 85 -0.19 -12.82 -10.76
N ARG A 86 0.33 -14.01 -10.44
CA ARG A 86 -0.26 -15.31 -10.75
C ARG A 86 -1.57 -15.49 -9.98
N ASP A 87 -2.38 -16.48 -10.35
CA ASP A 87 -3.64 -16.74 -9.67
C ASP A 87 -3.44 -17.06 -8.17
N ILE A 88 -2.34 -17.72 -7.78
CA ILE A 88 -1.99 -17.92 -6.36
C ILE A 88 -1.66 -16.62 -5.62
N ASP A 89 -0.99 -15.68 -6.28
CA ASP A 89 -0.66 -14.37 -5.70
C ASP A 89 -1.96 -13.57 -5.49
N VAL A 90 -2.81 -13.55 -6.52
CA VAL A 90 -4.12 -12.89 -6.48
C VAL A 90 -5.00 -13.50 -5.39
N LYS A 91 -5.09 -14.83 -5.32
CA LYS A 91 -5.92 -15.53 -4.33
C LYS A 91 -5.42 -15.33 -2.90
N THR A 92 -4.09 -15.27 -2.72
CA THR A 92 -3.46 -14.92 -1.43
C THR A 92 -3.89 -13.53 -0.96
N ILE A 93 -3.88 -12.52 -1.85
CA ILE A 93 -4.38 -11.18 -1.52
C ILE A 93 -5.90 -11.19 -1.28
N GLN A 94 -6.69 -11.89 -2.11
CA GLN A 94 -8.15 -12.00 -1.93
C GLN A 94 -8.52 -12.52 -0.55
N LEU A 95 -7.86 -13.58 -0.07
CA LEU A 95 -8.09 -14.13 1.27
C LEU A 95 -7.83 -13.12 2.38
N PHE A 96 -6.82 -12.26 2.22
CA PHE A 96 -6.55 -11.19 3.17
C PHE A 96 -7.62 -10.08 3.11
N LEU A 97 -8.09 -9.73 1.92
CA LEU A 97 -9.17 -8.75 1.73
C LEU A 97 -10.49 -9.23 2.35
N GLU A 98 -10.86 -10.50 2.15
CA GLU A 98 -12.07 -11.12 2.71
C GLU A 98 -12.11 -11.01 4.24
N ARG A 99 -10.96 -11.18 4.90
CA ARG A 99 -10.80 -11.04 6.36
C ARG A 99 -10.80 -9.59 6.85
N ASN A 100 -10.64 -8.62 5.95
CA ASN A 100 -10.53 -7.19 6.25
C ASN A 100 -11.52 -6.36 5.42
N LYS A 101 -12.76 -6.86 5.28
CA LYS A 101 -13.77 -6.34 4.34
C LYS A 101 -14.05 -4.84 4.50
N GLU A 102 -14.04 -4.31 5.72
CA GLU A 102 -14.25 -2.88 6.01
C GLU A 102 -13.14 -1.95 5.45
N LEU A 103 -11.98 -2.54 5.17
CA LEU A 103 -10.78 -1.86 4.67
C LEU A 103 -10.48 -2.26 3.22
N GLU A 104 -11.32 -3.07 2.58
CA GLU A 104 -11.07 -3.67 1.27
C GLU A 104 -10.63 -2.64 0.22
N ASN A 105 -11.37 -1.55 0.04
CA ASN A 105 -11.03 -0.53 -0.94
C ASN A 105 -9.67 0.14 -0.69
N PHE A 106 -9.33 0.37 0.58
CA PHE A 106 -8.04 0.93 0.96
C PHE A 106 -6.91 -0.07 0.65
N LEU A 107 -7.08 -1.32 1.07
CA LEU A 107 -6.11 -2.39 0.86
C LEU A 107 -5.90 -2.72 -0.62
N ILE A 108 -6.96 -2.74 -1.43
CA ILE A 108 -6.87 -2.86 -2.89
C ILE A 108 -6.02 -1.71 -3.46
N GLY A 109 -6.26 -0.48 -3.00
CA GLY A 109 -5.51 0.70 -3.43
C GLY A 109 -4.02 0.59 -3.16
N ILE A 110 -3.64 0.08 -1.97
CA ILE A 110 -2.25 -0.21 -1.61
C ILE A 110 -1.67 -1.35 -2.44
N ALA A 111 -2.29 -2.54 -2.45
CA ALA A 111 -1.77 -3.73 -3.13
C ALA A 111 -1.60 -3.56 -4.65
N THR A 112 -2.45 -2.73 -5.26
CA THR A 112 -2.37 -2.40 -6.69
C THR A 112 -1.55 -1.14 -6.98
N LYS A 113 -1.06 -0.48 -5.93
CA LYS A 113 -0.38 0.82 -5.97
C LYS A 113 -1.16 1.89 -6.77
N THR A 114 -2.48 1.88 -6.66
CA THR A 114 -3.38 2.81 -7.41
C THR A 114 -3.85 4.00 -6.60
N THR A 115 -3.64 4.00 -5.27
CA THR A 115 -3.99 5.13 -4.41
C THR A 115 -3.17 6.37 -4.79
N LYS A 116 -3.84 7.43 -5.27
CA LYS A 116 -3.19 8.69 -5.63
C LYS A 116 -3.20 9.65 -4.44
N LEU A 117 -2.02 10.00 -3.93
CA LEU A 117 -1.87 10.93 -2.80
C LEU A 117 -1.69 12.39 -3.22
N GLY A 118 -1.53 12.67 -4.52
CA GLY A 118 -1.20 14.01 -5.01
C GLY A 118 0.19 14.50 -4.55
N ILE A 119 1.07 13.58 -4.14
CA ILE A 119 2.47 13.80 -3.80
C ILE A 119 3.31 12.69 -4.42
N SER A 120 4.57 13.00 -4.73
CA SER A 120 5.55 12.03 -5.23
C SER A 120 6.49 11.59 -4.13
N TYR A 121 7.26 10.53 -4.40
CA TYR A 121 8.35 10.09 -3.52
C TYR A 121 9.33 11.23 -3.20
N LYS A 122 9.53 12.20 -4.11
CA LYS A 122 10.38 13.37 -3.86
C LYS A 122 9.87 14.25 -2.72
N THR A 123 8.55 14.43 -2.60
CA THR A 123 7.98 15.17 -1.46
C THR A 123 8.16 14.38 -0.18
N VAL A 124 7.98 13.06 -0.22
CA VAL A 124 8.17 12.17 0.92
C VAL A 124 9.63 12.19 1.40
N ASN A 125 10.60 12.09 0.50
CA ASN A 125 12.02 12.15 0.83
C ASN A 125 12.47 13.50 1.42
N LYS A 126 11.73 14.59 1.23
CA LYS A 126 12.01 15.85 1.93
C LYS A 126 11.71 15.76 3.43
N VAL A 127 10.69 14.97 3.80
CA VAL A 127 10.23 14.77 5.18
C VAL A 127 10.95 13.58 5.84
N MET A 128 11.19 12.52 5.07
CA MET A 128 11.87 11.30 5.48
C MET A 128 13.02 11.00 4.52
N PRO A 129 14.18 11.68 4.67
CA PRO A 129 15.32 11.51 3.78
C PRO A 129 15.75 10.04 3.65
N GLY A 130 16.00 9.60 2.41
CA GLY A 130 16.48 8.25 2.11
C GLY A 130 15.43 7.14 2.15
N LEU A 131 14.17 7.45 2.47
CA LEU A 131 13.10 6.44 2.55
C LEU A 131 12.89 5.75 1.19
N ILE A 132 12.81 6.50 0.09
CA ILE A 132 12.62 5.95 -1.26
C ILE A 132 13.87 6.23 -2.08
N ARG A 133 14.51 5.18 -2.59
CA ARG A 133 15.69 5.33 -3.44
C ARG A 133 15.27 5.83 -4.83
N GLU A 134 15.94 6.88 -5.30
CA GLU A 134 15.75 7.31 -6.68
C GLU A 134 16.22 6.19 -7.61
N LYS A 135 15.45 5.95 -8.66
CA LYS A 135 15.86 4.99 -9.68
C LYS A 135 17.00 5.63 -10.46
N ASN A 136 18.23 5.17 -10.22
CA ASN A 136 19.36 5.52 -11.07
C ASN A 136 18.98 5.10 -12.50
N LYS A 137 18.93 6.08 -13.41
CA LYS A 137 18.67 5.86 -14.83
C LYS A 137 19.87 5.18 -15.48
#